data_AF-J9F7A7-F1
#
_entry.id   AF-J9F7A7-F1
#
_cell.length_a   1.000
_cell.length_b   1.000
_cell.length_c   1.000
_cell.angle_alpha   90.00
_cell.angle_beta   90.00
_cell.angle_gamma   90.00
#
_symmetry.space_group_name_H-M   'P 1'
#
loop_
_entity.id
_entity.type
_entity.pdbx_description
1 polymer ?
#
loop_
_entity_poly.entity_id
_entity_poly.type
_entity_poly.pdbx_seq_one_letter_code
_entity_poly.pdbx_strand_id
1 'polypeptide(L)'
;MKDEETRQKAQWQNEKEQINKIQQNKIDIENLNFEADKAEREGDYGKVAEIRYGKIKQKEEEIKDVQAKLKTMQGAAAMIKEEVDSDDIADVVSRWTGIPVSKMMQSEKEKLL
;
A
#
# COMPACT_ATOMS: atom_id res chain seq x y z
N MET A 1 -33.01 -13.95 -10.40
CA MET A 1 -32.21 -14.43 -9.24
C MET A 1 -30.78 -14.78 -9.62
N LYS A 2 -30.51 -15.71 -10.56
CA LYS A 2 -29.12 -16.05 -10.98
C LYS A 2 -28.31 -14.88 -11.57
N ASP A 3 -28.96 -13.99 -12.32
CA ASP A 3 -28.27 -12.85 -12.95
C ASP A 3 -27.80 -11.80 -11.93
N GLU A 4 -28.54 -11.66 -10.83
CA GLU A 4 -28.23 -10.69 -9.77
C GLU A 4 -27.09 -11.18 -8.87
N GLU A 5 -27.06 -12.48 -8.56
CA GLU A 5 -25.95 -13.14 -7.87
C GLU A 5 -24.65 -13.07 -8.69
N THR A 6 -24.74 -13.29 -10.00
CA THR A 6 -23.58 -13.20 -10.90
C THR A 6 -23.03 -11.77 -10.95
N ARG A 7 -23.91 -10.76 -10.98
CA ARG A 7 -23.51 -9.34 -10.97
C ARG A 7 -22.80 -8.95 -9.68
N GLN A 8 -23.33 -9.34 -8.51
CA GLN A 8 -22.73 -9.06 -7.21
C GLN A 8 -21.37 -9.77 -7.06
N LYS A 9 -21.27 -11.03 -7.52
CA LYS A 9 -20.01 -11.77 -7.48
C LYS A 9 -18.93 -11.12 -8.35
N ALA A 10 -19.29 -10.64 -9.53
CA ALA A 10 -18.36 -9.93 -10.41
C ALA A 10 -17.88 -8.60 -9.80
N GLN A 11 -18.79 -7.83 -9.18
CA GLN A 11 -18.43 -6.61 -8.46
C GLN A 11 -17.48 -6.89 -7.29
N TRP A 12 -17.77 -7.91 -6.47
CA TRP A 12 -16.91 -8.32 -5.36
C TRP A 12 -15.52 -8.78 -5.82
N GLN A 13 -15.44 -9.54 -6.91
CA GLN A 13 -14.16 -9.98 -7.48
C GLN A 13 -13.31 -8.79 -7.92
N ASN A 14 -13.94 -7.79 -8.56
CA ASN A 14 -13.24 -6.60 -9.02
C ASN A 14 -12.76 -5.74 -7.82
N GLU A 15 -13.63 -5.50 -6.83
CA GLU A 15 -13.23 -4.79 -5.60
C GLU A 15 -12.06 -5.49 -4.90
N LYS A 16 -12.11 -6.82 -4.78
CA LYS A 16 -11.03 -7.62 -4.19
C LYS A 16 -9.72 -7.49 -4.98
N GLU A 17 -9.78 -7.48 -6.30
CA GLU A 17 -8.59 -7.32 -7.15
C GLU A 17 -7.93 -5.95 -6.94
N GLN A 18 -8.73 -4.88 -6.87
CA GLN A 18 -8.22 -3.54 -6.60
C GLN A 18 -7.58 -3.44 -5.20
N ILE A 19 -8.22 -4.03 -4.18
CA ILE A 19 -7.68 -4.05 -2.81
C ILE A 19 -6.36 -4.83 -2.75
N ASN A 20 -6.29 -5.99 -3.39
CA ASN A 20 -5.05 -6.77 -3.49
C ASN A 20 -3.94 -5.95 -4.17
N LYS A 21 -4.28 -5.14 -5.18
CA LYS A 21 -3.31 -4.27 -5.85
C LYS A 21 -2.78 -3.17 -4.93
N ILE A 22 -3.65 -2.56 -4.11
CA ILE A 22 -3.24 -1.59 -3.09
C ILE A 22 -2.30 -2.25 -2.07
N GLN A 23 -2.67 -3.44 -1.58
CA GLN A 23 -1.85 -4.19 -0.63
C GLN A 23 -0.47 -4.53 -1.21
N GLN A 24 -0.42 -4.99 -2.47
CA GLN A 24 0.84 -5.29 -3.13
C GLN A 24 1.70 -4.03 -3.31
N ASN A 25 1.12 -2.91 -3.72
CA ASN A 25 1.86 -1.65 -3.86
C ASN A 25 2.39 -1.13 -2.52
N LYS A 26 1.66 -1.32 -1.42
CA LYS A 26 2.13 -1.00 -0.07
C LYS A 26 3.33 -1.87 0.32
N ILE A 27 3.28 -3.17 0.05
CA ILE A 27 4.40 -4.09 0.28
C ILE A 27 5.63 -3.69 -0.56
N ASP A 28 5.41 -3.31 -1.83
CA ASP A 28 6.49 -2.87 -2.71
C ASP A 28 7.17 -1.58 -2.19
N ILE A 29 6.40 -0.61 -1.68
CA ILE A 29 6.93 0.63 -1.07
C ILE A 29 7.84 0.30 0.11
N GLU A 30 7.45 -0.64 0.95
CA GLU A 30 8.20 -1.02 2.14
C GLU A 30 9.51 -1.73 1.78
N ASN A 31 9.48 -2.60 0.78
CA ASN A 31 10.70 -3.21 0.22
C ASN A 31 11.65 -2.15 -0.36
N LEU A 32 11.09 -1.14 -1.06
CA LEU A 32 11.85 -0.03 -1.59
C LEU A 32 12.45 0.85 -0.48
N ASN A 33 11.71 1.11 0.60
CA ASN A 33 12.24 1.82 1.77
C ASN A 33 13.44 1.09 2.38
N PHE A 34 13.34 -0.24 2.54
CA PHE A 34 14.46 -1.04 3.02
C PHE A 34 15.68 -0.97 2.08
N GLU A 35 15.45 -1.03 0.76
CA GLU A 35 16.51 -0.91 -0.24
C GLU A 35 17.17 0.48 -0.20
N ALA A 36 16.39 1.54 0.00
CA ALA A 36 16.91 2.89 0.17
C ALA A 36 17.76 3.02 1.44
N ASP A 37 17.30 2.49 2.58
CA ASP A 37 18.06 2.54 3.83
C ASP A 37 19.37 1.75 3.74
N LYS A 38 19.37 0.64 3.00
CA LYS A 38 20.60 -0.10 2.70
C LYS A 38 21.56 0.74 1.84
N ALA A 39 21.05 1.34 0.76
CA ALA A 39 21.84 2.20 -0.12
C ALA A 39 22.41 3.42 0.62
N GLU A 40 21.65 4.01 1.55
CA GLU A 40 22.07 5.12 2.40
C GLU A 40 23.25 4.73 3.30
N ARG A 41 23.21 3.54 3.91
CA ARG A 41 24.33 3.00 4.71
C ARG A 41 25.57 2.69 3.87
N GLU A 42 25.38 2.30 2.62
CA GLU A 42 26.45 2.03 1.65
C GLU A 42 27.00 3.32 1.02
N GLY A 43 26.38 4.47 1.27
CA GLY A 43 26.77 5.78 0.73
C GLY A 43 26.32 6.04 -0.71
N ASP A 44 25.43 5.21 -1.26
CA ASP A 44 24.86 5.36 -2.61
C ASP A 44 23.62 6.27 -2.59
N TYR A 45 23.86 7.56 -2.39
CA TYR A 45 22.79 8.56 -2.34
C TYR A 45 22.06 8.76 -3.69
N GLY A 46 22.69 8.39 -4.81
CA GLY A 46 22.05 8.42 -6.13
C GLY A 46 20.91 7.41 -6.19
N LYS A 47 21.17 6.18 -5.74
CA LYS A 47 20.17 5.12 -5.63
C LYS A 47 19.08 5.45 -4.61
N VAL A 48 19.42 6.06 -3.48
CA VAL A 48 18.44 6.54 -2.49
C VAL A 48 17.45 7.52 -3.14
N ALA A 49 17.95 8.48 -3.91
CA ALA A 49 17.11 9.48 -4.56
C ALA A 49 16.20 8.85 -5.64
N GLU A 50 16.72 7.93 -6.45
CA GLU A 50 15.93 7.19 -7.45
C GLU A 50 14.78 6.42 -6.79
N ILE A 51 15.07 5.75 -5.66
CA ILE A 51 14.08 4.96 -4.95
C ILE A 51 13.02 5.86 -4.31
N ARG A 52 13.44 6.84 -3.49
CA ARG A 52 12.52 7.68 -2.71
C ARG A 52 11.68 8.60 -3.60
N TYR A 53 12.28 9.24 -4.60
CA TYR A 53 11.58 10.24 -5.43
C TYR A 53 11.07 9.70 -6.77
N GLY A 54 11.55 8.53 -7.20
CA GLY A 54 11.07 7.86 -8.40
C GLY A 54 10.11 6.72 -8.05
N LYS A 55 10.67 5.59 -7.61
CA LYS A 55 9.93 4.33 -7.48
C LYS A 55 8.83 4.39 -6.42
N ILE A 56 9.14 4.88 -5.22
CA ILE A 56 8.16 5.00 -4.13
C ILE A 56 7.03 5.95 -4.54
N LYS A 57 7.37 7.13 -5.05
CA LYS A 57 6.39 8.12 -5.51
C LYS A 57 5.45 7.53 -6.58
N GLN A 58 5.98 6.78 -7.54
CA GLN A 58 5.16 6.11 -8.55
C GLN A 58 4.17 5.12 -7.92
N LYS A 59 4.61 4.33 -6.94
CA LYS A 59 3.75 3.36 -6.23
C LYS A 59 2.67 4.05 -5.40
N GLU A 60 2.98 5.18 -4.76
CA GLU A 60 2.02 6.00 -4.04
C GLU A 60 0.95 6.59 -4.98
N GLU A 61 1.36 7.05 -6.17
CA GLU A 61 0.44 7.53 -7.21
C GLU A 61 -0.47 6.40 -7.70
N GLU A 62 0.07 5.20 -7.94
CA GLU A 62 -0.73 4.03 -8.32
C GLU A 62 -1.74 3.64 -7.23
N ILE A 63 -1.38 3.73 -5.94
CA ILE A 63 -2.31 3.49 -4.83
C ILE A 63 -3.45 4.52 -4.87
N LYS A 64 -3.12 5.81 -5.00
CA LYS A 64 -4.12 6.88 -5.09
C LYS A 64 -5.09 6.67 -6.26
N ASP A 65 -4.57 6.26 -7.42
CA ASP A 65 -5.40 5.98 -8.59
C ASP A 65 -6.34 4.80 -8.37
N VAL A 66 -5.86 3.73 -7.74
CA VAL A 66 -6.70 2.55 -7.43
C VAL A 66 -7.74 2.88 -6.37
N GLN A 67 -7.40 3.66 -5.34
CA GLN A 67 -8.33 4.16 -4.34
C GLN A 67 -9.40 5.07 -4.96
N ALA A 68 -9.02 5.96 -5.88
CA ALA A 68 -9.95 6.81 -6.60
C ALA A 68 -10.91 5.98 -7.48
N LYS A 69 -10.41 4.91 -8.13
CA LYS A 69 -11.24 3.96 -8.88
C LYS A 69 -12.19 3.19 -7.98
N LEU A 70 -11.71 2.69 -6.84
CA LEU A 70 -12.56 2.02 -5.85
C LEU A 70 -13.67 2.95 -5.35
N LYS A 71 -13.35 4.20 -5.01
CA LYS A 71 -14.33 5.19 -4.57
C LYS A 71 -15.40 5.50 -5.62
N THR A 72 -15.01 5.56 -6.90
CA THR A 72 -15.98 5.77 -8.00
C THR A 72 -16.82 4.52 -8.27
N MET A 73 -16.26 3.32 -8.09
CA MET A 73 -16.97 2.04 -8.25
C MET A 73 -17.92 1.73 -7.09
N GLN A 74 -17.55 2.11 -5.86
CA GLN A 74 -18.29 1.76 -4.65
C GLN A 74 -19.55 2.62 -4.44
N GLY A 75 -19.61 3.86 -4.93
CA GLY A 75 -20.83 4.68 -4.90
C GLY A 75 -21.61 4.59 -3.58
N ALA A 76 -22.92 4.27 -3.63
CA ALA A 76 -23.77 4.01 -2.47
C ALA A 76 -23.87 2.52 -2.05
N ALA A 77 -23.07 1.64 -2.67
CA ALA A 77 -23.18 0.18 -2.56
C ALA A 77 -21.81 -0.50 -2.36
N ALA A 78 -20.95 0.09 -1.53
CA ALA A 78 -19.67 -0.51 -1.15
C ALA A 78 -19.90 -1.87 -0.48
N MET A 79 -19.42 -2.96 -1.08
CA MET A 79 -19.49 -4.29 -0.48
C MET A 79 -18.32 -4.56 0.46
N ILE A 80 -17.17 -3.91 0.25
CA ILE A 80 -15.99 -4.01 1.10
C ILE A 80 -15.69 -2.65 1.70
N LYS A 81 -15.71 -2.57 3.04
CA LYS A 81 -15.34 -1.37 3.78
C LYS A 81 -13.81 -1.29 3.82
N GLU A 82 -13.24 -0.28 3.18
CA GLU A 82 -11.79 -0.12 3.03
C GLU A 82 -11.23 0.68 4.20
N GLU A 83 -11.01 0.02 5.34
CA GLU A 83 -10.07 0.49 6.38
C GLU A 83 -8.88 -0.48 6.31
N VAL A 84 -7.80 -0.03 5.66
CA VAL A 84 -6.48 -0.65 5.81
C VAL A 84 -5.64 0.37 6.54
N ASP A 85 -5.63 0.25 7.87
CA ASP A 85 -4.91 1.18 8.72
C ASP A 85 -3.41 0.98 8.56
N SER A 86 -2.64 2.01 8.90
CA SER A 86 -1.18 1.95 8.99
C SER A 86 -0.69 0.76 9.80
N ASP A 87 -1.47 0.37 10.81
CA ASP A 87 -1.19 -0.77 11.70
C ASP A 87 -1.26 -2.12 10.95
N ASP A 88 -2.20 -2.29 10.01
CA ASP A 88 -2.34 -3.51 9.19
C ASP A 88 -1.14 -3.70 8.25
N ILE A 89 -0.59 -2.60 7.75
CA ILE A 89 0.59 -2.62 6.88
C ILE A 89 1.83 -2.95 7.70
N ALA A 90 1.99 -2.28 8.84
CA ALA A 90 3.16 -2.45 9.68
C ALA A 90 3.29 -3.90 10.17
N ASP A 91 2.18 -4.55 10.52
CA ASP A 91 2.18 -5.96 10.96
C ASP A 91 2.64 -6.93 9.87
N VAL A 92 2.25 -6.72 8.61
CA VAL A 92 2.67 -7.56 7.48
C VAL A 92 4.15 -7.36 7.18
N VAL A 93 4.62 -6.11 7.22
CA VAL A 93 6.00 -5.74 6.92
C VAL A 93 6.95 -6.18 8.03
N SER A 94 6.54 -6.05 9.30
CA SER A 94 7.27 -6.52 10.47
C SER A 94 7.57 -8.01 10.40
N ARG A 95 6.59 -8.82 9.95
CA ARG A 95 6.75 -10.27 9.79
C ARG A 95 7.74 -10.67 8.70
N TRP A 96 7.92 -9.85 7.67
CA TRP A 96 8.82 -10.14 6.54
C TRP A 96 10.20 -9.51 6.67
N THR A 97 10.29 -8.32 7.26
CA THR A 97 11.55 -7.57 7.45
C THR A 97 12.21 -7.83 8.80
N GLY A 98 11.46 -8.38 9.76
CA GLY A 98 11.91 -8.55 11.15
C GLY A 98 12.01 -7.24 11.93
N ILE A 99 11.57 -6.11 11.36
CA ILE A 99 11.59 -4.79 12.00
C ILE A 99 10.29 -4.63 12.80
N PRO A 100 10.34 -4.45 14.14
CA PRO A 100 9.15 -4.31 14.95
C PRO A 100 8.29 -3.13 14.48
N VAL A 101 6.97 -3.36 14.38
CA VAL A 101 5.95 -2.32 14.10
C VAL A 101 6.18 -1.05 14.91
N SER A 102 6.56 -1.21 16.18
CA SER A 102 6.87 -0.10 17.08
C SER A 102 7.99 0.82 16.59
N LYS A 103 8.99 0.30 15.86
CA LYS A 103 10.07 1.10 15.26
C LYS A 103 9.63 1.83 14.00
N MET A 104 8.73 1.24 13.20
CA MET A 104 8.18 1.90 12.01
C MET A 104 7.29 3.09 12.39
N MET A 105 6.40 2.90 13.37
CA MET A 105 5.51 3.95 13.88
C MET A 105 6.26 5.12 14.54
N GLN A 106 7.45 4.86 15.07
CA GLN A 106 8.30 5.89 15.68
C GLN A 106 8.89 6.84 14.64
N SER A 107 9.28 6.32 13.47
CA SER A 107 9.85 7.10 12.37
C SER A 107 8.83 8.04 11.72
N GLU A 108 7.56 7.60 11.57
CA GLU A 108 6.51 8.49 11.07
C GLU A 108 6.17 9.62 12.04
N LYS A 109 6.22 9.36 13.35
CA LYS A 109 6.02 10.39 14.38
C LYS A 109 7.11 11.46 14.36
N GLU A 110 8.35 11.08 14.06
CA GLU A 110 9.49 12.00 13.95
C GLU A 110 9.46 12.84 12.67
N LYS A 111 8.75 12.43 11.61
CA LYS A 111 8.55 13.26 10.41
C LYS A 111 7.47 14.35 10.56
N LEU A 112 6.63 14.26 11.58
CA LEU A 112 5.51 15.19 11.84
C LEU A 112 5.81 16.23 12.94
N LEU A 113 7.01 16.21 13.52
CA LEU A 113 7.53 17.17 14.50
C LEU A 113 8.66 18.00 13.89
#